data_AF-A0A9D7EC39-F1
#
_entry.id   AF-A0A9D7EC39-F1
#
_cell.length_a   1.000
_cell.length_b   1.000
_cell.length_c   1.000
_cell.angle_alpha   90.00
_cell.angle_beta   90.00
_cell.angle_gamma   90.00
#
_symmetry.space_group_name_H-M   'P 1'
#
loop_
_entity.id
_entity.type
_entity.pdbx_description
1 polymer ?
#
loop_
_entity_poly.entity_id
_entity_poly.type
_entity_poly.pdbx_seq_one_letter_code
_entity_poly.pdbx_strand_id
1 'polypeptide(L)' 'MASHSAKSLRIELEQFLADTQVFSTKLSQLIETTTNYDMIRQLKKIDAELMDFQHNIVIAIDMEEKSHG' A
#
# COMPACT_ATOMS: atom_id res chain seq x y z
N MET A 1 -22.35 4.39 -20.08
CA MET A 1 -22.09 3.25 -19.16
C MET A 1 -20.73 3.32 -18.45
N ALA A 2 -19.87 4.33 -18.66
CA ALA A 2 -18.54 4.43 -18.04
C ALA A 2 -18.54 4.87 -16.55
N SER A 3 -19.60 5.53 -16.07
CA SER A 3 -19.64 6.17 -14.74
C SER A 3 -19.68 5.20 -13.54
N HIS A 4 -20.02 3.92 -13.75
CA HIS A 4 -20.16 2.95 -12.65
C HIS A 4 -18.87 2.15 -12.37
N SER A 5 -18.02 1.97 -13.39
CA SER A 5 -16.76 1.23 -13.32
C SER A 5 -15.69 2.00 -12.55
N ALA A 6 -15.59 3.32 -12.79
CA ALA A 6 -14.60 4.20 -12.19
C ALA A 6 -14.71 4.30 -10.66
N LYS A 7 -15.95 4.41 -10.17
CA LYS A 7 -16.23 4.37 -8.73
C LYS A 7 -15.83 3.04 -8.10
N SER A 8 -15.94 1.92 -8.81
CA SER A 8 -15.50 0.61 -8.31
C SER A 8 -13.98 0.56 -8.17
N LEU A 9 -13.26 0.97 -9.21
CA LEU A 9 -11.80 0.91 -9.24
C LEU A 9 -11.16 1.82 -8.17
N ARG A 10 -11.66 3.04 -8.01
CA ARG A 10 -11.18 3.94 -6.94
C ARG A 10 -11.36 3.32 -5.56
N ILE A 11 -12.55 2.78 -5.26
CA ILE A 11 -12.85 2.15 -3.97
C ILE A 11 -11.94 0.94 -3.74
N GLU A 12 -11.67 0.15 -4.78
CA GLU A 12 -10.74 -0.98 -4.71
C GLU A 12 -9.30 -0.53 -4.41
N LEU A 13 -8.82 0.54 -5.05
CA LEU A 13 -7.50 1.11 -4.78
C LEU A 13 -7.39 1.69 -3.37
N GLU A 14 -8.41 2.40 -2.89
CA GLU A 14 -8.48 2.92 -1.53
C GLU A 14 -8.47 1.77 -0.50
N GLN A 15 -9.18 0.67 -0.77
CA GLN A 15 -9.14 -0.52 0.09
C GLN A 15 -7.75 -1.17 0.10
N PHE A 16 -7.10 -1.33 -1.06
CA PHE A 16 -5.73 -1.85 -1.12
C PHE A 16 -4.74 -0.95 -0.37
N LEU A 17 -4.90 0.37 -0.44
CA LEU A 17 -4.07 1.30 0.33
C LEU A 17 -4.27 1.12 1.84
N ALA A 18 -5.52 0.96 2.30
CA ALA A 18 -5.81 0.70 3.70
C ALA A 18 -5.21 -0.64 4.17
N ASP A 19 -5.36 -1.71 3.38
CA ASP A 19 -4.85 -3.03 3.71
C ASP A 19 -3.31 -3.04 3.81
N THR A 20 -2.63 -2.35 2.90
CA THR A 20 -1.17 -2.22 2.90
C THR A 20 -0.65 -1.38 4.07
N GLN A 21 -1.39 -0.37 4.53
CA GLN A 21 -1.05 0.40 5.74
C GLN A 21 -1.17 -0.46 7.01
N VAL A 22 -2.18 -1.32 7.08
CA VAL A 22 -2.32 -2.30 8.17
C VAL A 22 -1.14 -3.28 8.15
N PHE A 23 -0.73 -3.75 6.97
CA PHE A 23 0.42 -4.64 6.83
C PHE A 23 1.74 -3.96 7.26
N SER A 24 1.96 -2.70 6.87
CA SER A 24 3.13 -1.91 7.29
C SER A 24 3.20 -1.77 8.81
N THR A 25 2.07 -1.51 9.46
CA THR A 25 2.00 -1.44 10.94
C THR A 25 2.41 -2.76 11.59
N LYS A 26 1.91 -3.89 11.08
CA LYS A 26 2.28 -5.23 11.58
C LYS A 26 3.76 -5.55 11.33
N LEU A 27 4.28 -5.13 10.18
CA LEU A 27 5.69 -5.32 9.81
C LEU A 27 6.62 -4.53 10.74
N SER A 28 6.29 -3.28 11.05
CA SER A 28 7.04 -2.46 12.01
C SER A 28 7.08 -3.10 13.40
N GLN A 29 5.95 -3.58 13.90
CA GLN A 29 5.90 -4.33 15.17
C GLN A 29 6.75 -5.60 15.12
N LEU A 30 6.77 -6.31 13.99
CA LEU A 30 7.61 -7.49 13.82
C LEU A 30 9.11 -7.14 13.81
N ILE A 31 9.49 -6.03 13.16
CA ILE A 31 10.86 -5.51 13.15
C ILE A 31 11.32 -5.17 14.56
N GLU A 32 10.48 -4.46 15.34
CA GLU A 32 10.78 -4.04 16.71
C GLU A 32 10.95 -5.21 17.68
N THR A 33 10.20 -6.29 17.47
CA THR A 33 10.23 -7.48 18.35
C THR A 33 11.26 -8.53 17.93
N THR A 34 11.82 -8.40 16.73
CA THR A 34 12.83 -9.34 16.21
C THR A 34 14.21 -9.03 16.78
N THR A 35 14.92 -10.05 17.26
CA THR A 35 16.32 -9.93 17.72
C THR A 35 17.34 -10.44 16.71
N ASN A 36 16.91 -11.22 15.72
CA ASN A 36 17.77 -11.73 14.65
C ASN A 36 18.07 -10.61 13.64
N TYR A 37 19.34 -10.19 13.58
CA TYR A 37 19.80 -9.11 12.71
C TYR A 37 19.52 -9.34 11.21
N ASP A 38 19.76 -10.56 10.72
CA ASP A 38 19.53 -10.88 9.31
C ASP A 38 18.03 -10.81 8.98
N MET A 39 17.18 -11.27 9.90
CA MET A 39 15.74 -11.18 9.76
C MET A 39 15.26 -9.71 9.78
N ILE A 40 15.75 -8.88 10.71
CA ILE A 40 15.49 -7.43 10.72
C ILE A 40 15.86 -6.81 9.36
N ARG A 41 17.02 -7.18 8.81
CA ARG A 41 17.48 -6.65 7.53
C ARG A 41 16.54 -7.03 6.39
N GLN A 42 16.03 -8.26 6.34
CA GLN A 42 15.06 -8.65 5.33
C GLN A 42 13.71 -7.96 5.53
N LEU A 43 13.22 -7.89 6.75
CA LEU A 43 11.96 -7.21 7.07
C LEU A 43 11.99 -5.72 6.69
N LYS A 44 13.11 -5.02 6.92
CA LYS A 44 13.29 -3.63 6.49
C LYS A 44 13.30 -3.45 4.96
N LYS A 45 13.74 -4.45 4.19
CA LYS A 45 13.63 -4.40 2.73
C LYS A 45 12.19 -4.54 2.28
N ILE A 46 11.46 -5.48 2.89
CA ILE A 46 10.02 -5.65 2.63
C ILE A 46 9.27 -4.37 2.98
N ASP A 47 9.64 -3.69 4.07
CA ASP A 47 9.03 -2.42 4.48
C ASP A 47 9.25 -1.31 3.44
N ALA A 48 10.47 -1.20 2.90
CA ALA A 48 10.77 -0.26 1.83
C ALA A 48 9.98 -0.57 0.54
N GLU A 49 9.94 -1.84 0.12
CA GLU A 49 9.16 -2.26 -1.06
C GLU A 49 7.65 -2.00 -0.87
N LEU A 50 7.15 -2.14 0.36
CA LEU A 50 5.76 -1.85 0.70
C LEU A 50 5.47 -0.35 0.65
N MET A 51 6.39 0.52 1.08
CA MET A 51 6.25 1.97 0.95
C MET A 51 6.18 2.40 -0.52
N ASP A 52 7.03 1.83 -1.36
CA ASP A 52 6.99 2.06 -2.82
C ASP A 52 5.66 1.60 -3.42
N PHE A 53 5.15 0.44 -2.98
CA PHE A 53 3.85 -0.06 -3.41
C PHE A 53 2.69 0.86 -3.00
N GLN A 54 2.68 1.33 -1.75
CA GLN A 54 1.69 2.30 -1.27
C GLN A 54 1.74 3.60 -2.09
N HIS A 55 2.94 4.09 -2.39
CA HIS A 55 3.11 5.28 -3.23
C HIS A 55 2.52 5.08 -4.63
N ASN A 56 2.75 3.92 -5.26
CA ASN A 56 2.18 3.60 -6.56
C ASN A 56 0.65 3.51 -6.54
N ILE A 57 0.04 3.02 -5.45
CA ILE A 57 -1.42 3.02 -5.29
C ILE A 57 -1.95 4.46 -5.21
N VAL A 58 -1.29 5.34 -4.46
CA VAL A 58 -1.68 6.76 -4.37
C VAL A 58 -1.63 7.42 -5.75
N ILE A 59 -0.57 7.19 -6.52
CA ILE A 59 -0.48 7.68 -7.91
C ILE A 59 -1.64 7.14 -8.76
N ALA A 60 -1.99 5.85 -8.63
CA ALA A 60 -3.10 5.25 -9.37
C ALA A 60 -4.45 5.88 -9.01
N ILE A 61 -4.69 6.18 -7.73
CA ILE A 61 -5.89 6.91 -7.28
C ILE A 61 -5.93 8.30 -7.90
N ASP A 62 -4.82 9.05 -7.84
CA ASP A 62 -4.74 10.40 -8.43
C ASP A 62 -4.98 10.40 -9.95
N MET A 63 -4.50 9.35 -10.65
CA MET A 63 -4.73 9.18 -12.09
C MET A 63 -6.20 8.90 -12.39
N GLU A 64 -6.85 8.08 -11.58
CA GLU A 64 -8.27 7.76 -11.71
C GLU A 64 -9.18 8.96 -11.39
N GLU A 65 -8.79 9.81 -10.43
CA GLU A 65 -9.50 11.06 -10.18
C GLU A 65 -9.43 12.02 -11.37
N LYS A 66 -8.26 12.12 -12.02
CA LYS A 66 -8.05 13.00 -13.17
C LYS A 66 -8.68 12.48 -14.47
N SER A 67 -8.89 11.18 -14.61
CA SER A 67 -9.52 10.59 -15.80
C SER A 67 -11.05 10.75 -15.81
N HIS A 68 -11.65 11.00 -14.64
CA HIS A 68 -13.10 11.11 -14.44
C HIS A 68 -13.59 12.47 -13.92
N GLY A 69 -12.67 13.40 -13.66
CA GLY A 69 -12.93 14.80 -13.28
C GLY A 69 -13.03 15.77 -14.45
#